data_AF-A0A9P5U5W2-F1
#
_entry.id   AF-A0A9P5U5W2-F1
#
_cell.length_a   1.000
_cell.length_b   1.000
_cell.length_c   1.000
_cell.angle_alpha   90.00
_cell.angle_beta   90.00
_cell.angle_gamma   90.00
#
_symmetry.space_group_name_H-M   'P 1'
#
loop_
_entity.id
_entity.type
_entity.pdbx_description
1 polymer ?
#
loop_
_entity_poly.entity_id
_entity_poly.type
_entity_poly.pdbx_seq_one_letter_code
_entity_poly.pdbx_strand_id
1 'polypeptide(L)'
;MVDVISIVVAVVALLGTLAQAALTGWFSLHSEDKKRQDILRATFSKYHDPLHLAADDLSVKLINIISYGVAAGTTYATGPYEDPGAQGYSVMHTSFVFAQFFAWVNILRRDTEFLRPHAISGSAGADVMELLARIRSVLRSGYHARFQIATGVQSAMGEIATAPESSDGKGQLRCIGFVAFCEKWRSEPGFQAWFDPIVQGTRDLSSQTNAQNASDRLMILQHLLSDLINVLDPEHIHSYAKGHCEGNPPRCMCTKCATANLKAGEQGDLGKNLGFHFPEPFVQNMPLAEQWKIGGVSVNPPPRASTEKHMKHGPVFVAPNKVAFAESQALAELWKQGQSHHHQRDRSPSTAHRHHHRHHSGPPGAGPY
;
A
#
# COMPACT_ATOMS: atom_id res chain seq x y z
N MET A 1 21.48 -0.18 -76.27
CA MET A 1 21.07 -1.34 -75.44
C MET A 1 21.58 -1.22 -74.00
N VAL A 2 22.76 -0.63 -73.77
CA VAL A 2 23.35 -0.44 -72.42
C VAL A 2 22.54 0.50 -71.51
N ASP A 3 21.93 1.57 -72.03
CA ASP A 3 21.17 2.54 -71.22
C ASP A 3 19.91 1.97 -70.57
N VAL A 4 19.20 1.07 -71.28
CA VAL A 4 17.98 0.43 -70.76
C VAL A 4 18.28 -0.43 -69.54
N ILE A 5 19.42 -1.14 -69.55
CA ILE A 5 19.85 -1.99 -68.45
C ILE A 5 20.14 -1.14 -67.21
N SER A 6 20.82 -0.01 -67.37
CA SER A 6 21.15 0.91 -66.27
C SER A 6 19.91 1.45 -65.58
N ILE A 7 18.88 1.85 -66.35
CA ILE A 7 17.61 2.36 -65.81
C ILE A 7 16.88 1.27 -65.01
N VAL A 8 16.81 0.06 -65.54
CA VAL A 8 16.14 -1.07 -64.86
C VAL A 8 16.85 -1.39 -63.54
N VAL A 9 18.17 -1.44 -63.54
CA VAL A 9 18.96 -1.69 -62.31
C VAL A 9 18.73 -0.58 -61.29
N ALA A 10 18.70 0.69 -61.71
CA ALA A 10 18.45 1.81 -60.81
C ALA A 10 17.06 1.76 -60.15
N VAL A 11 16.02 1.41 -60.92
CA VAL A 11 14.65 1.28 -60.39
C VAL A 11 14.55 0.14 -59.39
N VAL A 12 15.14 -1.02 -59.71
CA VAL A 12 15.15 -2.17 -58.79
C VAL A 12 15.91 -1.84 -57.49
N ALA A 13 17.05 -1.16 -57.59
CA ALA A 13 17.82 -0.71 -56.42
C ALA A 13 17.02 0.29 -55.55
N LEU A 14 16.31 1.22 -56.17
CA LEU A 14 15.45 2.18 -55.46
C LEU A 14 14.30 1.47 -54.74
N LEU A 15 13.61 0.54 -55.41
CA LEU A 15 12.53 -0.24 -54.82
C LEU A 15 13.02 -1.11 -53.66
N GLY A 16 14.18 -1.74 -53.80
CA GLY A 16 14.81 -2.50 -52.72
C GLY A 16 15.10 -1.63 -51.49
N THR A 17 15.61 -0.42 -51.69
CA THR A 17 15.90 0.53 -50.60
C THR A 17 14.62 0.99 -49.89
N LEU A 18 13.56 1.30 -50.65
CA LEU A 18 12.26 1.70 -50.10
C LEU A 18 11.61 0.56 -49.29
N ALA A 19 11.65 -0.67 -49.82
CA ALA A 19 11.14 -1.83 -49.11
C ALA A 19 11.92 -2.11 -47.82
N GLN A 20 13.25 -2.03 -47.85
CA GLN A 20 14.10 -2.20 -46.67
C GLN A 20 13.84 -1.12 -45.62
N ALA A 21 13.67 0.14 -46.02
CA ALA A 21 13.33 1.23 -45.11
C ALA A 21 11.95 1.02 -44.45
N ALA A 22 10.95 0.61 -45.22
CA ALA A 22 9.60 0.33 -44.72
C ALA A 22 9.60 -0.85 -43.72
N LEU A 23 10.28 -1.95 -44.06
CA LEU A 23 10.46 -3.11 -43.18
C LEU A 23 11.18 -2.70 -41.89
N THR A 24 12.26 -1.93 -41.98
CA THR A 24 13.01 -1.47 -40.80
C THR A 24 12.16 -0.56 -39.92
N GLY A 25 11.38 0.36 -40.51
CA GLY A 25 10.45 1.22 -39.77
C GLY A 25 9.36 0.42 -39.05
N TRP A 26 8.75 -0.55 -39.72
CA TRP A 26 7.76 -1.45 -39.14
C TRP A 26 8.33 -2.27 -37.98
N PHE A 27 9.50 -2.89 -38.17
CA PHE A 27 10.17 -3.65 -37.12
C PHE A 27 10.62 -2.76 -35.96
N SER A 28 11.09 -1.54 -36.22
CA SER A 28 11.48 -0.60 -35.17
C SER A 28 10.29 -0.29 -34.26
N LEU A 29 9.14 0.09 -34.84
CA LEU A 29 7.91 0.40 -34.08
C LEU A 29 7.45 -0.81 -33.26
N HIS A 30 7.41 -2.01 -33.85
CA HIS A 30 6.95 -3.21 -33.15
C HIS A 30 7.95 -3.72 -32.10
N SER A 31 9.25 -3.46 -32.29
CA SER A 31 10.29 -3.85 -31.33
C SER A 31 10.30 -2.95 -30.09
N GLU A 32 9.95 -1.67 -30.24
CA GLU A 32 9.91 -0.72 -29.13
C GLU A 32 8.87 -1.10 -28.09
N ASP A 33 7.69 -1.56 -28.52
CA ASP A 33 6.63 -1.97 -27.59
C ASP A 33 7.03 -3.21 -26.78
N LYS A 34 7.67 -4.21 -27.41
CA LYS A 34 8.22 -5.38 -26.70
C LYS A 34 9.31 -4.98 -25.70
N LYS A 35 10.25 -4.13 -26.12
CA LYS A 35 11.30 -3.61 -25.22
C LYS A 35 10.70 -2.88 -24.02
N ARG A 36 9.67 -2.06 -24.23
CA ARG A 36 8.95 -1.38 -23.14
C ARG A 36 8.28 -2.38 -22.20
N GLN A 37 7.64 -3.42 -22.73
CA GLN A 37 7.05 -4.49 -21.91
C GLN A 37 8.09 -5.24 -21.08
N ASP A 38 9.23 -5.57 -21.66
CA ASP A 38 10.29 -6.29 -20.96
C ASP A 38 10.93 -5.43 -19.87
N ILE A 39 11.14 -4.13 -20.13
CA ILE A 39 11.59 -3.15 -19.13
C ILE A 39 10.54 -3.02 -18.01
N LEU A 40 9.25 -2.92 -18.35
CA LEU A 40 8.17 -2.84 -17.38
C LEU A 40 8.15 -4.09 -16.48
N ARG A 41 8.22 -5.28 -17.06
CA ARG A 41 8.27 -6.56 -16.32
C ARG A 41 9.49 -6.64 -15.42
N ALA A 42 10.66 -6.24 -15.91
CA ALA A 42 11.89 -6.23 -15.12
C ALA A 42 11.78 -5.25 -13.94
N THR A 43 11.23 -4.06 -14.16
CA THR A 43 10.97 -3.06 -13.11
C THR A 43 9.97 -3.59 -12.08
N PHE A 44 8.87 -4.21 -12.50
CA PHE A 44 7.91 -4.82 -11.57
C PHE A 44 8.52 -5.97 -10.79
N SER A 45 9.29 -6.85 -11.44
CA SER A 45 9.98 -7.96 -10.77
C SER A 45 10.94 -7.46 -9.69
N LYS A 46 11.61 -6.32 -9.91
CA LYS A 46 12.50 -5.70 -8.91
C LYS A 46 11.76 -5.19 -7.68
N TYR A 47 10.54 -4.68 -7.84
CA TYR A 47 9.74 -4.10 -6.73
C TYR A 47 8.65 -5.04 -6.20
N HIS A 48 8.58 -6.23 -6.77
CA HIS A 48 7.61 -7.26 -6.46
C HIS A 48 7.62 -7.63 -4.97
N ASP A 49 8.73 -8.20 -4.51
CA ASP A 49 8.84 -8.72 -3.14
C ASP A 49 8.76 -7.62 -2.09
N PRO A 50 9.43 -6.45 -2.25
CA PRO A 50 9.31 -5.39 -1.26
C PRO A 50 7.89 -4.81 -1.13
N LEU A 51 7.17 -4.68 -2.25
CA LEU A 51 5.78 -4.22 -2.22
C LEU A 51 4.85 -5.27 -1.62
N HIS A 52 5.07 -6.55 -1.94
CA HIS A 52 4.33 -7.67 -1.36
C HIS A 52 4.45 -7.68 0.16
N LEU A 53 5.68 -7.65 0.68
CA LEU A 53 5.95 -7.67 2.12
C LEU A 53 5.29 -6.48 2.84
N ALA A 54 5.42 -5.27 2.29
CA ALA A 54 4.81 -4.09 2.88
C ALA A 54 3.27 -4.11 2.83
N ALA A 55 2.68 -4.70 1.79
CA ALA A 55 1.24 -4.88 1.68
C ALA A 55 0.73 -5.93 2.69
N ASP A 56 1.46 -7.03 2.88
CA ASP A 56 1.12 -8.08 3.85
C ASP A 56 1.25 -7.57 5.29
N ASP A 57 2.34 -6.87 5.63
CA ASP A 57 2.53 -6.25 6.95
C ASP A 57 1.40 -5.27 7.28
N LEU A 58 1.02 -4.42 6.33
CA LEU A 58 -0.10 -3.50 6.50
C LEU A 58 -1.43 -4.26 6.64
N SER A 59 -1.67 -5.29 5.81
CA SER A 59 -2.89 -6.12 5.87
C SER A 59 -3.02 -6.79 7.23
N VAL A 60 -1.98 -7.46 7.73
CA VAL A 60 -1.94 -8.10 9.05
C VAL A 60 -2.17 -7.07 10.15
N LYS A 61 -1.55 -5.89 10.06
CA LYS A 61 -1.78 -4.82 11.05
C LYS A 61 -3.24 -4.37 11.07
N LEU A 62 -3.88 -4.25 9.91
CA LEU A 62 -5.30 -3.90 9.83
C LEU A 62 -6.20 -4.99 10.40
N ILE A 63 -5.92 -6.27 10.11
CA ILE A 63 -6.65 -7.41 10.72
C ILE A 63 -6.58 -7.30 12.24
N ASN A 64 -5.39 -7.07 12.79
CA ASN A 64 -5.21 -6.95 14.23
C ASN A 64 -6.02 -5.78 14.82
N ILE A 65 -6.03 -4.64 14.15
CA ILE A 65 -6.79 -3.45 14.56
C ILE A 65 -8.31 -3.71 14.47
N ILE A 66 -8.78 -4.38 13.42
CA ILE A 66 -10.21 -4.66 13.20
C ILE A 66 -10.72 -5.70 14.18
N SER A 67 -10.02 -6.84 14.33
CA SER A 67 -10.47 -7.97 15.12
C SER A 67 -10.29 -7.77 16.62
N TYR A 68 -9.19 -7.11 17.03
CA TYR A 68 -8.83 -7.01 18.44
C TYR A 68 -8.84 -5.55 18.94
N GLY A 69 -8.86 -4.57 18.05
CA GLY A 69 -8.69 -3.17 18.42
C GLY A 69 -7.21 -2.78 18.59
N VAL A 70 -6.98 -1.48 18.78
CA VAL A 70 -5.64 -0.88 18.79
C VAL A 70 -4.77 -1.33 19.97
N ALA A 71 -5.38 -1.51 21.15
CA ALA A 71 -4.70 -1.83 22.40
C ALA A 71 -4.48 -3.34 22.60
N ALA A 72 -5.31 -4.17 21.97
CA ALA A 72 -5.24 -5.61 22.17
C ALA A 72 -4.01 -6.26 21.51
N GLY A 73 -3.46 -5.63 20.47
CA GLY A 73 -2.19 -6.08 19.88
C GLY A 73 -1.01 -6.05 20.86
N THR A 74 -1.09 -5.25 21.93
CA THR A 74 -0.05 -5.15 22.96
C THR A 74 -0.37 -5.88 24.27
N THR A 75 -1.64 -6.06 24.62
CA THR A 75 -2.01 -6.71 25.89
C THR A 75 -1.62 -8.19 25.95
N TYR A 76 -1.54 -8.90 24.81
CA TYR A 76 -1.03 -10.27 24.78
C TYR A 76 0.46 -10.38 25.14
N ALA A 77 1.23 -9.30 24.97
CA ALA A 77 2.67 -9.30 25.25
C ALA A 77 3.01 -8.85 26.68
N THR A 78 2.18 -8.01 27.33
CA THR A 78 2.50 -7.39 28.63
C THR A 78 1.56 -7.75 29.78
N GLY A 79 0.58 -8.63 29.57
CA GLY A 79 -0.37 -9.01 30.62
C GLY A 79 -1.41 -7.89 30.91
N PRO A 80 -2.27 -8.07 31.93
CA PRO A 80 -3.44 -7.21 32.18
C PRO A 80 -3.10 -5.78 32.67
N TYR A 81 -1.82 -5.39 32.69
CA TYR A 81 -1.41 -4.06 33.06
C TYR A 81 -1.33 -3.19 31.80
N GLU A 82 -2.18 -2.16 31.71
CA GLU A 82 -2.08 -1.13 30.68
C GLU A 82 -0.76 -0.36 30.89
N ASP A 83 0.26 -0.72 30.13
CA ASP A 83 1.49 0.06 30.03
C ASP A 83 1.23 1.24 29.08
N PRO A 84 1.28 2.51 29.54
CA PRO A 84 1.13 3.68 28.69
C PRO A 84 2.13 3.70 27.51
N GLY A 85 3.28 3.02 27.67
CA GLY A 85 4.24 2.85 26.60
C GLY A 85 3.78 1.95 25.46
N ALA A 86 2.94 0.97 25.75
CA ALA A 86 2.41 0.03 24.77
C ALA A 86 1.48 0.70 23.75
N GLN A 87 0.63 1.65 24.20
CA GLN A 87 -0.22 2.43 23.29
C GLN A 87 0.62 3.31 22.35
N GLY A 88 1.66 3.97 22.90
CA GLY A 88 2.61 4.76 22.11
C GLY A 88 3.31 3.92 21.05
N TYR A 89 3.75 2.71 21.40
CA TYR A 89 4.34 1.75 20.46
C TYR A 89 3.34 1.34 19.36
N SER A 90 2.11 0.95 19.71
CA SER A 90 1.11 0.49 18.74
C SER A 90 0.79 1.57 17.71
N VAL A 91 0.64 2.83 18.14
CA VAL A 91 0.43 3.98 17.24
C VAL A 91 1.64 4.16 16.32
N MET A 92 2.85 4.25 16.88
CA MET A 92 4.08 4.48 16.11
C MET A 92 4.35 3.36 15.10
N HIS A 93 4.16 2.09 15.49
CA HIS A 93 4.29 0.95 14.59
C HIS A 93 3.22 0.94 13.50
N THR A 94 1.98 1.33 13.82
CA THR A 94 0.92 1.48 12.81
C THR A 94 1.32 2.53 11.79
N SER A 95 1.79 3.69 12.25
CA SER A 95 2.30 4.75 11.37
C SER A 95 3.47 4.27 10.51
N PHE A 96 4.38 3.47 11.07
CA PHE A 96 5.49 2.87 10.32
C PHE A 96 5.04 1.95 9.18
N VAL A 97 4.12 1.00 9.42
CA VAL A 97 3.69 0.09 8.33
C VAL A 97 2.96 0.83 7.21
N PHE A 98 2.21 1.90 7.53
CA PHE A 98 1.66 2.79 6.51
C PHE A 98 2.78 3.53 5.75
N ALA A 99 3.78 4.04 6.45
CA ALA A 99 4.94 4.70 5.85
C ALA A 99 5.68 3.76 4.90
N GLN A 100 5.91 2.52 5.31
CA GLN A 100 6.60 1.49 4.53
C GLN A 100 5.84 1.16 3.25
N PHE A 101 4.52 0.93 3.35
CA PHE A 101 3.68 0.72 2.17
C PHE A 101 3.75 1.92 1.22
N PHE A 102 3.57 3.14 1.70
CA PHE A 102 3.60 4.33 0.86
C PHE A 102 5.00 4.63 0.28
N ALA A 103 6.07 4.27 0.98
CA ALA A 103 7.43 4.38 0.46
C ALA A 103 7.61 3.49 -0.77
N TRP A 104 7.21 2.22 -0.70
CA TRP A 104 7.30 1.31 -1.84
C TRP A 104 6.39 1.71 -3.00
N VAL A 105 5.18 2.20 -2.71
CA VAL A 105 4.29 2.78 -3.74
C VAL A 105 4.93 4.01 -4.40
N ASN A 106 5.60 4.86 -3.63
CA ASN A 106 6.30 6.04 -4.14
C ASN A 106 7.49 5.66 -5.03
N ILE A 107 8.31 4.71 -4.58
CA ILE A 107 9.46 4.18 -5.35
C ILE A 107 8.97 3.56 -6.66
N LEU A 108 7.95 2.70 -6.61
CA LEU A 108 7.37 2.07 -7.81
C LEU A 108 6.82 3.12 -8.77
N ARG A 109 6.08 4.11 -8.26
CA ARG A 109 5.53 5.19 -9.10
C ARG A 109 6.64 5.97 -9.80
N ARG A 110 7.70 6.34 -9.09
CA ARG A 110 8.82 7.11 -9.64
C ARG A 110 9.52 6.37 -10.79
N ASP A 111 9.67 5.06 -10.66
CA ASP A 111 10.33 4.23 -11.66
C ASP A 111 9.40 3.82 -12.83
N THR A 112 8.08 3.89 -12.65
CA THR A 112 7.09 3.51 -13.68
C THR A 112 6.46 4.69 -14.40
N GLU A 113 6.68 5.94 -13.95
CA GLU A 113 6.10 7.15 -14.54
C GLU A 113 6.36 7.26 -16.05
N PHE A 114 7.55 6.86 -16.49
CA PHE A 114 7.93 6.90 -17.91
C PHE A 114 7.47 5.68 -18.72
N LEU A 115 6.98 4.63 -18.07
CA LEU A 115 6.68 3.34 -18.71
C LEU A 115 5.21 3.19 -19.16
N ARG A 116 4.34 4.17 -18.84
CA ARG A 116 2.89 4.17 -19.15
C ARG A 116 2.21 2.80 -18.91
N PRO A 117 2.17 2.28 -17.67
CA PRO A 117 1.65 0.94 -17.38
C PRO A 117 0.20 0.69 -17.85
N HIS A 118 -0.60 1.76 -17.94
CA HIS A 118 -2.01 1.72 -18.35
C HIS A 118 -2.24 1.48 -19.85
N ALA A 119 -1.19 1.47 -20.68
CA ALA A 119 -1.34 1.26 -22.12
C ALA A 119 -1.72 -0.18 -22.48
N ILE A 120 -1.54 -1.14 -21.56
CA ILE A 120 -1.78 -2.57 -21.80
C ILE A 120 -2.71 -3.11 -20.72
N SER A 121 -4.02 -3.03 -21.00
CA SER A 121 -5.06 -3.62 -20.16
C SER A 121 -4.84 -5.12 -19.98
N GLY A 122 -5.06 -5.64 -18.76
CA GLY A 122 -4.96 -7.06 -18.44
C GLY A 122 -3.55 -7.60 -18.21
N SER A 123 -2.54 -6.73 -18.10
CA SER A 123 -1.21 -7.14 -17.62
C SER A 123 -1.15 -7.08 -16.08
N ALA A 124 -0.38 -7.99 -15.45
CA ALA A 124 -0.22 -7.99 -13.99
C ALA A 124 0.25 -6.61 -13.44
N GLY A 125 1.09 -5.89 -14.19
CA GLY A 125 1.49 -4.53 -13.84
C GLY A 125 0.34 -3.51 -13.89
N ALA A 126 -0.57 -3.63 -14.86
CA ALA A 126 -1.78 -2.81 -14.91
C ALA A 126 -2.70 -3.12 -13.73
N ASP A 127 -2.87 -4.39 -13.38
CA ASP A 127 -3.69 -4.83 -12.24
C ASP A 127 -3.14 -4.29 -10.90
N VAL A 128 -1.81 -4.36 -10.71
CA VAL A 128 -1.14 -3.75 -9.55
C VAL A 128 -1.40 -2.24 -9.48
N MET A 129 -1.23 -1.53 -10.59
CA MET A 129 -1.44 -0.07 -10.61
C MET A 129 -2.90 0.31 -10.37
N GLU A 130 -3.85 -0.47 -10.89
CA GLU A 130 -5.28 -0.28 -10.62
C GLU A 130 -5.59 -0.49 -9.14
N LEU A 131 -5.09 -1.57 -8.53
CA LEU A 131 -5.30 -1.86 -7.11
C LEU A 131 -4.69 -0.79 -6.22
N LEU A 132 -3.47 -0.31 -6.53
CA LEU A 132 -2.85 0.81 -5.82
C LEU A 132 -3.68 2.09 -5.94
N ALA A 133 -4.22 2.40 -7.12
CA ALA A 133 -5.11 3.56 -7.30
C ALA A 133 -6.39 3.43 -6.46
N ARG A 134 -6.98 2.24 -6.40
CA ARG A 134 -8.17 1.94 -5.59
C ARG A 134 -7.90 2.06 -4.09
N ILE A 135 -6.77 1.52 -3.61
CA ILE A 135 -6.32 1.66 -2.21
C ILE A 135 -6.21 3.14 -1.83
N ARG A 136 -5.51 3.94 -2.65
CA ARG A 136 -5.36 5.39 -2.45
C ARG A 136 -6.71 6.11 -2.45
N SER A 137 -7.62 5.69 -3.33
CA SER A 137 -8.99 6.25 -3.41
C SER A 137 -9.77 5.98 -2.13
N VAL A 138 -9.75 4.75 -1.60
CA VAL A 138 -10.44 4.39 -0.35
C VAL A 138 -9.94 5.21 0.83
N LEU A 139 -8.63 5.37 0.96
CA LEU A 139 -8.02 6.19 2.02
C LEU A 139 -8.38 7.67 1.92
N ARG A 140 -8.58 8.20 0.70
CA ARG A 140 -9.00 9.59 0.49
C ARG A 140 -10.51 9.78 0.68
N SER A 141 -11.30 8.81 0.26
CA SER A 141 -12.76 8.89 0.20
C SER A 141 -13.43 8.55 1.53
N GLY A 142 -14.60 9.14 1.78
CA GLY A 142 -15.54 8.67 2.80
C GLY A 142 -16.23 9.79 3.60
N TYR A 143 -17.31 9.40 4.27
CA TYR A 143 -18.16 10.30 5.08
C TYR A 143 -17.63 10.53 6.50
N HIS A 144 -16.61 9.76 6.91
CA HIS A 144 -16.02 9.82 8.24
C HIS A 144 -14.53 10.19 8.17
N ALA A 145 -14.09 11.05 9.09
CA ALA A 145 -12.73 11.59 9.11
C ALA A 145 -11.64 10.57 9.53
N ARG A 146 -12.02 9.47 10.19
CA ARG A 146 -11.07 8.51 10.80
C ARG A 146 -10.26 7.72 9.78
N PHE A 147 -8.93 7.81 9.78
CA PHE A 147 -8.08 7.25 8.72
C PHE A 147 -8.38 7.81 7.32
N GLN A 148 -8.96 9.01 7.24
CA GLN A 148 -9.04 9.72 5.96
C GLN A 148 -7.69 10.40 5.70
N ILE A 149 -6.98 9.94 4.68
CA ILE A 149 -5.64 10.43 4.33
C ILE A 149 -5.75 11.10 2.96
N ALA A 150 -5.55 12.42 2.92
CA ALA A 150 -5.55 13.17 1.67
C ALA A 150 -4.42 12.72 0.72
N THR A 151 -4.60 12.83 -0.59
CA THR A 151 -3.61 12.38 -1.59
C THR A 151 -2.23 13.01 -1.39
N GLY A 152 -2.19 14.29 -1.02
CA GLY A 152 -0.94 15.00 -0.73
C GLY A 152 -0.22 14.40 0.47
N VAL A 153 -0.95 14.08 1.53
CA VAL A 153 -0.42 13.43 2.74
C VAL A 153 0.06 12.01 2.43
N GLN A 154 -0.68 11.23 1.64
CA GLN A 154 -0.24 9.89 1.20
C GLN A 154 1.10 9.95 0.43
N SER A 155 1.25 10.93 -0.46
CA SER A 155 2.49 11.13 -1.22
C SER A 155 3.63 11.58 -0.31
N ALA A 156 3.37 12.54 0.59
CA ALA A 156 4.34 13.03 1.56
C ALA A 156 4.85 11.90 2.48
N MET A 157 3.95 11.05 3.01
CA MET A 157 4.33 9.86 3.80
C MET A 157 5.30 8.96 3.04
N GLY A 158 5.04 8.70 1.75
CA GLY A 158 5.91 7.89 0.92
C GLY A 158 7.25 8.56 0.65
N GLU A 159 7.27 9.86 0.38
CA GLU A 159 8.49 10.63 0.12
C GLU A 159 9.39 10.70 1.36
N ILE A 160 8.85 11.07 2.53
CA ILE A 160 9.64 11.21 3.76
C ILE A 160 10.11 9.87 4.34
N ALA A 161 9.43 8.77 3.98
CA ALA A 161 9.81 7.41 4.36
C ALA A 161 10.76 6.75 3.35
N THR A 162 11.12 7.43 2.26
CA THR A 162 12.06 6.94 1.26
C THR A 162 13.43 7.57 1.47
N ALA A 163 14.49 6.76 1.47
CA ALA A 163 15.87 7.21 1.50
C ALA A 163 16.70 6.49 0.42
N PRO A 164 17.73 7.14 -0.15
CA PRO A 164 18.72 6.44 -0.95
C PRO A 164 19.53 5.49 -0.07
N GLU A 165 19.85 4.30 -0.58
CA GLU A 165 20.67 3.31 0.13
C GLU A 165 22.09 3.82 0.44
N SER A 166 22.60 4.73 -0.39
CA SER A 166 23.91 5.34 -0.22
C SER A 166 23.80 6.84 0.02
N SER A 167 24.66 7.36 0.89
CA SER A 167 24.73 8.79 1.24
C SER A 167 25.13 9.70 0.08
N ASP A 168 25.70 9.14 -1.00
CA ASP A 168 26.05 9.87 -2.22
C ASP A 168 24.85 10.15 -3.14
N GLY A 169 23.65 9.67 -2.78
CA GLY A 169 22.43 9.86 -3.55
C GLY A 169 22.37 9.04 -4.84
N LYS A 170 23.34 8.16 -5.10
CA LYS A 170 23.40 7.31 -6.31
C LYS A 170 22.92 5.87 -6.06
N GLY A 171 22.42 5.59 -4.85
CA GLY A 171 21.91 4.27 -4.47
C GLY A 171 20.47 4.00 -4.91
N GLN A 172 20.07 2.74 -4.83
CA GLN A 172 18.67 2.34 -4.97
C GLN A 172 17.84 3.00 -3.86
N LEU A 173 16.65 3.50 -4.21
CA LEU A 173 15.72 4.01 -3.21
C LEU A 173 15.16 2.85 -2.40
N ARG A 174 15.10 3.02 -1.08
CA ARG A 174 14.52 2.06 -0.14
C ARG A 174 13.65 2.79 0.88
N CYS A 175 12.73 2.05 1.49
CA CYS A 175 12.07 2.53 2.70
C CYS A 175 13.10 2.64 3.85
N ILE A 176 12.99 3.68 4.68
CA ILE A 176 13.75 3.77 5.91
C ILE A 176 13.38 2.62 6.86
N GLY A 177 14.37 2.10 7.60
CA GLY A 177 14.12 1.07 8.60
C GLY A 177 13.35 1.60 9.81
N PHE A 178 12.73 0.70 10.58
CA PHE A 178 11.92 1.07 11.74
C PHE A 178 12.70 1.87 12.81
N VAL A 179 13.98 1.55 13.04
CA VAL A 179 14.83 2.29 13.98
C VAL A 179 14.97 3.75 13.56
N ALA A 180 15.33 4.00 12.30
CA ALA A 180 15.44 5.35 11.76
C ALA A 180 14.09 6.09 11.77
N PHE A 181 12.99 5.38 11.50
CA PHE A 181 11.64 5.91 11.65
C PHE A 181 11.36 6.35 13.09
N CYS A 182 11.67 5.53 14.09
CA CYS A 182 11.49 5.86 15.50
C CYS A 182 12.34 7.06 15.94
N GLU A 183 13.57 7.18 15.45
CA GLU A 183 14.42 8.33 15.71
C GLU A 183 13.77 9.61 15.19
N LYS A 184 13.41 9.64 13.89
CA LYS A 184 12.70 10.77 13.27
C LYS A 184 11.39 11.09 13.97
N TRP A 185 10.61 10.08 14.32
CA TRP A 185 9.35 10.24 15.04
C TRP A 185 9.51 10.99 16.36
N ARG A 186 10.63 10.78 17.08
CA ARG A 186 10.89 11.43 18.37
C ARG A 186 11.58 12.79 18.23
N SER A 187 12.48 12.94 17.25
CA SER A 187 13.30 14.14 17.11
C SER A 187 12.66 15.23 16.24
N GLU A 188 11.76 14.89 15.32
CA GLU A 188 11.22 15.79 14.30
C GLU A 188 9.68 15.90 14.42
N PRO A 189 9.13 16.89 15.14
CA PRO A 189 7.67 17.08 15.24
C PRO A 189 6.97 17.24 13.89
N GLY A 190 7.64 17.87 12.92
CA GLY A 190 7.14 18.00 11.56
C GLY A 190 7.02 16.67 10.81
N PHE A 191 7.86 15.68 11.13
CA PHE A 191 7.74 14.33 10.60
C PHE A 191 6.49 13.63 11.14
N GLN A 192 6.27 13.73 12.45
CA GLN A 192 5.12 13.12 13.12
C GLN A 192 3.78 13.66 12.59
N ALA A 193 3.69 14.97 12.32
CA ALA A 193 2.48 15.63 11.85
C ALA A 193 1.91 15.01 10.55
N TRP A 194 2.77 14.46 9.67
CA TRP A 194 2.31 13.76 8.46
C TRP A 194 1.48 12.51 8.77
N PHE A 195 1.67 11.91 9.96
CA PHE A 195 0.98 10.71 10.41
C PHE A 195 -0.22 10.97 11.31
N ASP A 196 -0.59 12.24 11.55
CA ASP A 196 -1.72 12.62 12.39
C ASP A 196 -3.04 11.92 12.01
N PRO A 197 -3.42 11.75 10.73
CA PRO A 197 -4.64 11.01 10.38
C PRO A 197 -4.67 9.57 10.92
N ILE A 198 -3.51 8.91 10.98
CA ILE A 198 -3.35 7.56 11.52
C ILE A 198 -3.36 7.61 13.05
N VAL A 199 -2.64 8.56 13.66
CA VAL A 199 -2.60 8.75 15.11
C VAL A 199 -4.00 9.00 15.66
N GLN A 200 -4.74 9.94 15.06
CA GLN A 200 -6.11 10.27 15.47
C GLN A 200 -7.07 9.12 15.18
N GLY A 201 -6.99 8.49 14.00
CA GLY A 201 -7.81 7.31 13.69
C GLY A 201 -7.62 6.17 14.70
N THR A 202 -6.37 5.96 15.12
CA THR A 202 -5.99 4.94 16.11
C THR A 202 -6.51 5.28 17.51
N ARG A 203 -6.43 6.55 17.93
CA ARG A 203 -7.01 7.03 19.20
C ARG A 203 -8.53 6.92 19.22
N ASP A 204 -9.18 7.33 18.14
CA ASP A 204 -10.63 7.26 17.97
C ASP A 204 -11.17 5.83 18.02
N LEU A 205 -10.40 4.86 17.52
CA LEU A 205 -10.74 3.45 17.66
C LEU A 205 -10.64 2.97 19.11
N SER A 206 -9.63 3.45 19.85
CA SER A 206 -9.46 3.08 21.26
C SER A 206 -10.55 3.65 22.17
N SER A 207 -11.17 4.78 21.82
CA SER A 207 -12.19 5.45 22.66
C SER A 207 -13.61 4.87 22.54
N GLN A 208 -13.79 3.76 21.80
CA GLN A 208 -15.03 2.97 21.65
C GLN A 208 -16.31 3.72 21.25
N THR A 209 -16.25 5.02 20.93
CA THR A 209 -17.45 5.87 20.89
C THR A 209 -18.28 5.75 19.61
N ASN A 210 -17.86 4.93 18.64
CA ASN A 210 -18.62 4.55 17.43
C ASN A 210 -17.79 3.55 16.60
N ALA A 211 -17.71 2.29 17.01
CA ALA A 211 -16.81 1.30 16.39
C ALA A 211 -17.19 0.90 14.95
N GLN A 212 -18.47 1.01 14.58
CA GLN A 212 -19.00 0.42 13.34
C GLN A 212 -18.40 1.05 12.06
N ASN A 213 -18.36 2.38 11.95
CA ASN A 213 -18.05 3.04 10.67
C ASN A 213 -16.55 3.14 10.35
N ALA A 214 -15.69 3.19 11.38
CA ALA A 214 -14.24 3.13 11.18
C ALA A 214 -13.81 1.73 10.71
N SER A 215 -14.58 0.71 11.10
CA SER A 215 -14.39 -0.67 10.68
C SER A 215 -14.53 -0.81 9.16
N ASP A 216 -15.54 -0.20 8.54
CA ASP A 216 -15.81 -0.39 7.11
C ASP A 216 -14.65 0.09 6.21
N ARG A 217 -14.07 1.27 6.45
CA ARG A 217 -12.94 1.76 5.64
C ARG A 217 -11.73 0.86 5.77
N LEU A 218 -11.37 0.47 7.00
CA LEU A 218 -10.21 -0.38 7.25
C LEU A 218 -10.42 -1.79 6.70
N MET A 219 -11.65 -2.30 6.75
CA MET A 219 -12.03 -3.59 6.19
C MET A 219 -11.98 -3.56 4.66
N ILE A 220 -12.52 -2.52 4.01
CA ILE A 220 -12.38 -2.34 2.55
C ILE A 220 -10.89 -2.23 2.17
N LEU A 221 -10.11 -1.46 2.93
CA LEU A 221 -8.67 -1.32 2.69
C LEU A 221 -7.95 -2.67 2.82
N GLN A 222 -8.24 -3.44 3.86
CA GLN A 222 -7.67 -4.76 4.07
C GLN A 222 -8.07 -5.73 2.95
N HIS A 223 -9.32 -5.71 2.48
CA HIS A 223 -9.75 -6.50 1.33
C HIS A 223 -8.98 -6.14 0.05
N LEU A 224 -8.76 -4.84 -0.21
CA LEU A 224 -7.98 -4.40 -1.37
C LEU A 224 -6.50 -4.75 -1.26
N LEU A 225 -5.92 -4.70 -0.06
CA LEU A 225 -4.56 -5.19 0.19
C LEU A 225 -4.48 -6.70 -0.05
N SER A 226 -5.50 -7.46 0.35
CA SER A 226 -5.57 -8.89 0.03
C SER A 226 -5.61 -9.15 -1.47
N ASP A 227 -6.39 -8.38 -2.25
CA ASP A 227 -6.38 -8.47 -3.71
C ASP A 227 -5.00 -8.13 -4.29
N LEU A 228 -4.32 -7.09 -3.78
CA LEU A 228 -2.97 -6.73 -4.20
C LEU A 228 -1.97 -7.86 -3.92
N ILE A 229 -2.04 -8.46 -2.74
CA ILE A 229 -1.21 -9.61 -2.36
C ILE A 229 -1.47 -10.80 -3.28
N ASN A 230 -2.73 -11.07 -3.67
CA ASN A 230 -3.05 -12.15 -4.60
C ASN A 230 -2.48 -11.94 -6.00
N VAL A 231 -2.37 -10.68 -6.46
CA VAL A 231 -1.78 -10.33 -7.76
C VAL A 231 -0.26 -10.45 -7.72
N LEU A 232 0.36 -10.07 -6.60
CA LEU A 232 1.80 -10.18 -6.41
C LEU A 232 2.20 -11.65 -6.16
N ASP A 233 1.58 -12.34 -5.21
CA ASP A 233 1.91 -13.72 -4.82
C ASP A 233 0.71 -14.66 -5.05
N PRO A 234 0.39 -15.03 -6.31
CA PRO A 234 -0.73 -15.94 -6.62
C PRO A 234 -0.62 -17.31 -5.94
N GLU A 235 0.61 -17.78 -5.74
CA GLU A 235 0.90 -19.07 -5.10
C GLU A 235 0.81 -18.99 -3.56
N HIS A 236 0.76 -17.78 -3.01
CA HIS A 236 0.71 -17.51 -1.58
C HIS A 236 1.89 -18.11 -0.79
N ILE A 237 3.08 -18.07 -1.37
CA ILE A 237 4.28 -18.62 -0.72
C ILE A 237 4.65 -17.78 0.51
N HIS A 238 4.39 -16.47 0.47
CA HIS A 238 4.89 -15.51 1.46
C HIS A 238 3.79 -14.77 2.23
N SER A 239 2.52 -15.14 2.02
CA SER A 239 1.37 -14.34 2.49
C SER A 239 0.80 -14.82 3.83
N TYR A 240 0.88 -14.00 4.88
CA TYR A 240 0.28 -14.31 6.18
C TYR A 240 -1.21 -13.92 6.27
N ALA A 241 -1.64 -12.90 5.52
CA ALA A 241 -3.02 -12.40 5.55
C ALA A 241 -4.01 -13.21 4.68
N LYS A 242 -3.68 -14.46 4.32
CA LYS A 242 -4.42 -15.23 3.32
C LYS A 242 -5.90 -15.39 3.70
N GLY A 243 -6.77 -15.06 2.76
CA GLY A 243 -8.17 -15.44 2.84
C GLY A 243 -9.05 -14.54 3.71
N HIS A 244 -8.48 -13.59 4.45
CA HIS A 244 -9.23 -12.76 5.37
C HIS A 244 -10.08 -11.74 4.61
N CYS A 245 -11.35 -12.05 4.45
CA CYS A 245 -12.41 -11.12 4.10
C CYS A 245 -13.56 -11.36 5.07
N GLU A 246 -13.35 -10.98 6.33
CA GLU A 246 -14.40 -11.05 7.33
C GLU A 246 -15.34 -9.86 7.15
N GLY A 247 -16.62 -10.16 6.96
CA GLY A 247 -17.65 -9.15 6.72
C GLY A 247 -17.89 -8.84 5.24
N ASN A 248 -18.97 -8.11 4.98
CA ASN A 248 -19.30 -7.58 3.66
C ASN A 248 -19.61 -6.08 3.79
N PRO A 249 -18.57 -5.23 3.94
CA PRO A 249 -18.80 -3.82 4.15
C PRO A 249 -19.48 -3.24 2.91
N PRO A 250 -20.47 -2.36 3.08
CA PRO A 250 -21.20 -1.80 1.95
C PRO A 250 -20.22 -1.11 0.99
N ARG A 251 -20.41 -1.33 -0.31
CA ARG A 251 -19.59 -0.73 -1.39
C ARG A 251 -18.14 -1.25 -1.44
N CYS A 252 -17.84 -2.38 -0.79
CA CYS A 252 -16.55 -3.04 -1.01
C CYS A 252 -16.45 -3.50 -2.47
N MET A 253 -15.37 -3.10 -3.15
CA MET A 253 -15.11 -3.43 -4.54
C MET A 253 -14.11 -4.58 -4.70
N CYS A 254 -13.63 -5.19 -3.61
CA CYS A 254 -12.65 -6.28 -3.75
C CYS A 254 -13.25 -7.45 -4.54
N THR A 255 -12.37 -8.26 -5.13
CA THR A 255 -12.74 -9.35 -6.04
C THR A 255 -13.74 -10.32 -5.40
N LYS A 256 -13.52 -10.65 -4.12
CA LYS A 256 -14.41 -11.53 -3.35
C LYS A 256 -15.79 -10.92 -3.08
N CYS A 257 -15.85 -9.68 -2.62
CA CYS A 257 -17.12 -8.98 -2.35
C CYS A 257 -17.90 -8.73 -3.65
N ALA A 258 -17.22 -8.35 -4.73
CA ALA A 258 -17.84 -8.19 -6.05
C ALA A 258 -18.49 -9.49 -6.53
N THR A 259 -17.76 -10.62 -6.44
CA THR A 259 -18.29 -11.95 -6.79
C THR A 259 -19.47 -12.36 -5.92
N ALA A 260 -19.42 -12.07 -4.62
CA ALA A 260 -20.51 -12.37 -3.68
C ALA A 260 -21.78 -11.56 -3.99
N ASN A 261 -21.62 -10.27 -4.32
CA ASN A 261 -22.74 -9.40 -4.67
C ASN A 261 -23.42 -9.80 -6.00
N LEU A 262 -22.65 -10.27 -6.99
CA LEU A 262 -23.21 -10.80 -8.25
C LEU A 262 -24.07 -12.04 -7.98
N LYS A 263 -23.58 -12.99 -7.18
CA LYS A 263 -24.33 -14.21 -6.80
C LYS A 263 -25.61 -13.90 -6.02
N ALA A 264 -25.57 -12.88 -5.15
CA ALA A 264 -26.75 -12.44 -4.39
C ALA A 264 -27.81 -11.79 -5.31
N GLY A 265 -27.38 -11.05 -6.34
CA GLY A 265 -28.26 -10.47 -7.36
C GLY A 265 -28.98 -11.54 -8.18
N GLU A 266 -28.26 -12.56 -8.66
CA GLU A 266 -28.83 -13.67 -9.44
C GLU A 266 -29.86 -14.50 -8.65
N GLN A 267 -29.67 -14.66 -7.33
CA GLN A 267 -30.62 -15.36 -6.47
C GLN A 267 -31.84 -14.52 -6.09
N GLY A 268 -31.72 -13.19 -6.09
CA GLY A 268 -32.82 -12.27 -5.80
C GLY A 268 -33.85 -12.16 -6.93
N ASP A 269 -33.41 -12.37 -8.17
CA ASP A 269 -34.24 -12.17 -9.38
C ASP A 269 -35.12 -13.38 -9.73
N LEU A 270 -34.87 -14.55 -9.13
CA LEU A 270 -35.71 -15.74 -9.25
C LEU A 270 -36.89 -15.78 -8.26
N GLY A 271 -37.04 -14.75 -7.41
CA GLY A 271 -37.99 -14.80 -6.29
C GLY A 271 -38.90 -13.60 -6.08
N LYS A 272 -38.72 -12.44 -6.73
CA LYS A 272 -39.50 -11.24 -6.39
C LYS A 272 -39.91 -10.37 -7.58
N ASN A 273 -41.11 -10.69 -8.04
CA ASN A 273 -42.10 -9.76 -8.58
C ASN A 273 -42.55 -8.77 -7.47
N LEU A 274 -41.66 -7.88 -7.02
CA LEU A 274 -41.97 -6.79 -6.10
C LEU A 274 -41.33 -5.50 -6.61
N GLY A 275 -42.18 -4.62 -7.14
CA GLY A 275 -41.79 -3.35 -7.73
C GLY A 275 -41.02 -2.46 -6.77
N PHE A 276 -39.72 -2.34 -7.02
CA PHE A 276 -38.91 -1.22 -6.57
C PHE A 276 -38.32 -0.54 -7.80
N HIS A 277 -38.78 0.68 -8.07
CA HIS A 277 -38.20 1.57 -9.07
C HIS A 277 -36.82 2.03 -8.57
N PHE A 278 -35.76 1.57 -9.22
CA PHE A 278 -34.45 2.23 -9.15
C PHE A 278 -34.44 3.41 -10.15
N PRO A 279 -33.81 4.54 -9.80
CA PRO A 279 -33.58 5.63 -10.75
C PRO A 279 -32.51 5.21 -11.76
N GLU A 280 -32.79 5.41 -13.05
CA GLU A 280 -31.85 5.14 -14.14
C GLU A 280 -30.52 5.88 -13.97
N PRO A 281 -29.37 5.25 -14.28
CA PRO A 281 -28.16 5.99 -14.55
C PRO A 281 -28.22 6.61 -15.95
N PHE A 282 -27.94 7.91 -15.97
CA PHE A 282 -27.71 8.75 -17.13
C PHE A 282 -26.63 8.13 -18.04
N VAL A 283 -27.03 7.53 -19.17
CA VAL A 283 -26.13 7.11 -20.27
C VAL A 283 -26.38 8.05 -21.44
N GLN A 284 -25.44 8.97 -21.68
CA GLN A 284 -25.39 9.74 -22.93
C GLN A 284 -24.27 9.21 -23.81
N ASN A 285 -24.69 8.58 -24.91
CA ASN A 285 -24.07 8.52 -26.23
C ASN A 285 -22.69 7.85 -26.40
N MET A 286 -22.71 6.59 -26.85
CA MET A 286 -21.71 6.07 -27.80
C MET A 286 -22.39 5.17 -28.85
N PRO A 287 -22.00 5.20 -30.15
CA PRO A 287 -22.75 4.57 -31.22
C PRO A 287 -22.47 3.07 -31.34
N LEU A 288 -23.53 2.31 -31.63
CA LEU A 288 -23.51 0.91 -32.04
C LEU A 288 -22.83 0.73 -33.41
N ALA A 289 -21.59 0.27 -33.39
CA ALA A 289 -21.01 -0.50 -34.48
C ALA A 289 -19.94 -1.43 -33.89
N GLU A 290 -19.85 -2.65 -34.43
CA GLU A 290 -18.89 -3.71 -34.07
C GLU A 290 -19.28 -4.62 -32.89
N GLN A 291 -20.47 -5.21 -32.99
CA GLN A 291 -20.60 -6.65 -32.71
C GLN A 291 -19.85 -7.42 -33.81
N TRP A 292 -19.00 -8.41 -33.48
CA TRP A 292 -18.90 -9.75 -34.10
C TRP A 292 -17.70 -10.56 -33.57
N LYS A 293 -17.97 -11.84 -33.23
CA LYS A 293 -17.08 -13.00 -33.02
C LYS A 293 -16.29 -12.99 -31.69
N ILE A 294 -16.42 -14.00 -30.84
CA ILE A 294 -15.82 -15.35 -30.95
C ILE A 294 -16.68 -16.36 -30.16
N GLY A 295 -17.14 -17.46 -30.79
CA GLY A 295 -16.77 -18.86 -30.45
C GLY A 295 -17.21 -19.31 -29.05
N GLY A 296 -18.17 -20.21 -28.81
CA GLY A 296 -18.41 -21.47 -29.51
C GLY A 296 -17.71 -22.64 -28.80
N VAL A 297 -18.07 -22.95 -27.55
CA VAL A 297 -17.83 -24.27 -26.92
C VAL A 297 -19.01 -24.63 -26.02
N SER A 298 -19.68 -25.73 -26.37
CA SER A 298 -20.75 -26.38 -25.62
C SER A 298 -20.14 -27.42 -24.68
N VAL A 299 -20.48 -27.38 -23.39
CA VAL A 299 -20.21 -28.48 -22.45
C VAL A 299 -21.46 -28.70 -21.61
N ASN A 300 -22.12 -29.85 -21.81
CA ASN A 300 -23.21 -30.32 -20.96
C ASN A 300 -22.68 -30.75 -19.57
N PRO A 301 -23.36 -30.42 -18.47
CA PRO A 301 -23.06 -31.02 -17.16
C PRO A 301 -23.88 -32.32 -16.92
N PRO A 302 -23.34 -33.32 -16.19
CA PRO A 302 -24.09 -34.48 -15.73
C PRO A 302 -24.85 -34.20 -14.41
N PRO A 303 -25.83 -35.04 -14.03
CA PRO A 303 -26.81 -34.71 -13.00
C PRO A 303 -26.26 -34.81 -11.57
N ARG A 304 -26.75 -33.90 -10.72
CA ARG A 304 -26.57 -33.89 -9.25
C ARG A 304 -27.36 -35.03 -8.60
N ALA A 305 -26.68 -35.84 -7.79
CA ALA A 305 -27.28 -36.61 -6.70
C ALA A 305 -27.06 -35.86 -5.38
N SER A 306 -28.12 -35.78 -4.58
CA SER A 306 -28.14 -35.22 -3.23
C SER A 306 -27.52 -36.19 -2.22
N THR A 307 -26.93 -35.66 -1.15
CA THR A 307 -27.24 -36.06 0.23
C THR A 307 -26.57 -35.14 1.24
N GLU A 308 -27.32 -34.88 2.31
CA GLU A 308 -27.00 -34.17 3.54
C GLU A 308 -25.66 -34.53 4.19
N LYS A 309 -25.03 -33.55 4.85
CA LYS A 309 -24.70 -33.66 6.28
C LYS A 309 -24.37 -32.30 6.90
N HIS A 310 -25.14 -31.96 7.93
CA HIS A 310 -24.86 -30.92 8.91
C HIS A 310 -23.49 -31.13 9.57
N MET A 311 -22.66 -30.09 9.63
CA MET A 311 -21.64 -29.95 10.66
C MET A 311 -21.47 -28.50 11.09
N LYS A 312 -21.54 -28.30 12.40
CA LYS A 312 -21.38 -27.05 13.14
C LYS A 312 -19.92 -26.60 13.02
N HIS A 313 -19.67 -25.44 12.42
CA HIS A 313 -18.39 -24.75 12.56
C HIS A 313 -18.54 -23.64 13.60
N GLY A 314 -17.98 -23.86 14.79
CA GLY A 314 -17.61 -22.78 15.69
C GLY A 314 -16.43 -21.98 15.11
N PRO A 315 -16.16 -20.78 15.62
CA PRO A 315 -15.08 -19.93 15.11
C PRO A 315 -13.73 -20.65 15.27
N VAL A 316 -13.01 -20.80 14.16
CA VAL A 316 -11.63 -21.28 14.15
C VAL A 316 -10.75 -20.14 14.67
N PHE A 317 -10.31 -20.25 15.92
CA PHE A 317 -9.28 -19.36 16.47
C PHE A 317 -7.97 -19.64 15.76
N VAL A 318 -7.54 -18.72 14.90
CA VAL A 318 -6.17 -18.70 14.38
C VAL A 318 -5.29 -18.16 15.50
N ALA A 319 -4.51 -19.03 16.13
CA ALA A 319 -3.52 -18.58 17.10
C ALA A 319 -2.49 -17.67 16.39
N PRO A 320 -2.12 -16.52 16.96
CA PRO A 320 -1.13 -15.65 16.36
C PRO A 320 0.19 -16.40 16.15
N ASN A 321 0.83 -16.15 15.02
CA ASN A 321 2.11 -16.76 14.66
C ASN A 321 3.16 -16.42 15.73
N LYS A 322 3.76 -17.45 16.35
CA LYS A 322 4.76 -17.31 17.42
C LYS A 322 5.97 -16.45 17.01
N VAL A 323 6.29 -16.37 15.73
CA VAL A 323 7.45 -15.63 15.20
C VAL A 323 7.19 -14.13 15.20
N ALA A 324 6.10 -13.67 14.58
CA ALA A 324 5.71 -12.24 14.61
C ALA A 324 5.45 -11.77 16.06
N PHE A 325 4.94 -12.68 16.90
CA PHE A 325 4.78 -12.43 18.33
C PHE A 325 6.13 -12.23 19.04
N ALA A 326 7.11 -13.12 18.83
CA ALA A 326 8.44 -13.01 19.43
C ALA A 326 9.20 -11.75 18.97
N GLU A 327 9.08 -11.37 17.70
CA GLU A 327 9.70 -10.17 17.15
C GLU A 327 9.09 -8.90 17.74
N SER A 328 7.75 -8.86 17.88
CA SER A 328 7.08 -7.74 18.55
C SER A 328 7.46 -7.61 20.03
N GLN A 329 7.67 -8.73 20.74
CA GLN A 329 8.14 -8.72 22.13
C GLN A 329 9.58 -8.22 22.24
N ALA A 330 10.48 -8.68 21.37
CA ALA A 330 11.86 -8.23 21.36
C ALA A 330 11.96 -6.72 21.08
N LEU A 331 11.16 -6.20 20.14
CA LEU A 331 11.11 -4.77 19.83
C LEU A 331 10.50 -3.95 20.96
N ALA A 332 9.47 -4.46 21.65
CA ALA A 332 8.87 -3.79 22.81
C ALA A 332 9.85 -3.70 23.99
N GLU A 333 10.62 -4.75 24.26
CA GLU A 333 11.66 -4.73 25.32
C GLU A 333 12.82 -3.80 24.97
N LEU A 334 13.29 -3.80 23.71
CA LEU A 334 14.28 -2.81 23.24
C LEU A 334 13.76 -1.37 23.36
N TRP A 335 12.47 -1.16 23.10
CA TRP A 335 11.84 0.14 23.24
C TRP A 335 11.81 0.62 24.71
N LYS A 336 11.46 -0.27 25.65
CA LYS A 336 11.51 0.02 27.10
C LYS A 336 12.92 0.37 27.57
N GLN A 337 13.93 -0.39 27.12
CA GLN A 337 15.34 -0.11 27.43
C GLN A 337 15.77 1.27 26.90
N GLY A 338 15.37 1.63 25.68
CA GLY A 338 15.66 2.94 25.10
C GLY A 338 15.09 4.12 25.91
N GLN A 339 13.88 3.99 26.47
CA GLN A 339 13.29 5.04 27.31
C GLN A 339 14.05 5.23 28.63
N SER A 340 14.50 4.14 29.25
CA SER A 340 15.22 4.19 30.53
C SER A 340 16.56 4.92 30.44
N HIS A 341 17.31 4.73 29.34
CA HIS A 341 18.58 5.41 29.11
C HIS A 341 18.41 6.92 28.86
N HIS A 342 17.33 7.33 28.22
CA HIS A 342 17.10 8.75 27.96
C HIS A 342 16.80 9.52 29.25
N HIS A 343 16.04 8.90 30.16
CA HIS A 343 15.72 9.50 31.45
C HIS A 343 16.93 9.61 32.40
N GLN A 344 17.96 8.79 32.17
CA GLN A 344 19.19 8.79 32.96
C GLN A 344 20.21 9.83 32.48
N ARG A 345 20.18 10.25 31.21
CA ARG A 345 21.01 11.36 30.69
C ARG A 345 20.59 12.73 31.23
N ASP A 346 19.30 12.94 31.47
CA ASP A 346 18.78 14.22 31.99
C ASP A 346 18.98 14.41 33.51
N ARG A 347 19.57 13.43 34.21
CA ARG A 347 19.90 13.50 35.65
C ARG A 347 21.40 13.58 35.93
N SER A 348 22.18 14.23 35.06
CA SER A 348 23.56 14.60 35.40
C SER A 348 23.55 15.88 36.25
N PRO A 349 24.05 15.86 37.51
CA PRO A 349 24.09 17.06 38.34
C PRO A 349 25.15 18.03 37.79
N SER A 350 24.69 19.19 37.34
CA SER A 350 25.51 20.38 37.08
C SER A 350 26.38 20.66 38.30
N THR A 351 27.66 20.31 38.18
CA THR A 351 28.64 20.54 39.25
C THR A 351 29.07 21.99 39.14
N ALA A 352 28.55 22.81 40.06
CA ALA A 352 28.89 24.22 40.20
C ALA A 352 30.37 24.38 40.55
N HIS A 353 31.20 24.76 39.57
CA HIS A 353 32.55 25.26 39.84
C HIS A 353 32.48 26.73 40.25
N ARG A 354 32.43 26.92 41.57
CA ARG A 354 32.58 28.20 42.26
C ARG A 354 34.07 28.53 42.36
N HIS A 355 34.58 29.37 41.46
CA HIS A 355 35.91 29.98 41.64
C HIS A 355 35.79 31.33 42.34
N HIS A 356 36.27 31.36 43.59
CA HIS A 356 36.67 32.57 44.29
C HIS A 356 37.87 33.19 43.57
N HIS A 357 37.81 34.48 43.23
CA HIS A 357 38.98 35.35 43.31
C HIS A 357 38.60 36.75 43.78
N ARG A 358 39.55 37.29 44.55
CA ARG A 358 39.47 38.35 45.54
C ARG A 358 39.82 39.71 44.90
N HIS A 359 39.16 40.76 45.40
CA HIS A 359 39.56 42.18 45.48
C HIS A 359 40.76 42.69 44.66
N HIS A 360 40.52 43.76 43.88
CA HIS A 360 41.31 44.99 43.97
C HIS A 360 40.48 46.22 43.58
N SER A 361 40.85 47.34 44.19
CA SER A 361 40.11 48.58 44.40
C SER A 361 40.60 49.74 43.51
N GLY A 362 39.65 50.53 42.99
CA GLY A 362 39.75 51.97 42.65
C GLY A 362 40.26 52.37 41.25
N PRO A 363 40.11 53.64 40.81
CA PRO A 363 39.10 54.68 41.12
C PRO A 363 38.44 55.25 39.81
N PRO A 364 37.59 56.30 39.86
CA PRO A 364 36.64 56.64 38.79
C PRO A 364 37.18 57.69 37.80
N GLY A 365 36.73 57.61 36.53
CA GLY A 365 37.01 58.60 35.49
C GLY A 365 35.75 58.92 34.69
N ALA A 366 35.22 60.12 34.93
CA ALA A 366 34.15 60.75 34.16
C ALA A 366 34.69 61.30 32.83
N GLY A 367 33.85 61.37 31.80
CA GLY A 367 34.08 62.19 30.61
C GLY A 367 33.20 61.82 29.41
N PRO A 368 32.34 62.71 28.92
CA PRO A 368 31.44 62.46 27.78
C PRO A 368 32.06 62.94 26.45
N TYR A 369 31.72 62.25 25.36
CA TYR A 369 31.61 62.81 24.01
C TYR A 369 30.52 62.09 23.24
#